data_AF-A0A542AK52-F1
#
_entry.id   AF-A0A542AK52-F1
#
_cell.length_a   1.000
_cell.length_b   1.000
_cell.length_c   1.000
_cell.angle_alpha   90.00
_cell.angle_beta   90.00
_cell.angle_gamma   90.00
#
_symmetry.space_group_name_H-M   'P 1'
#
loop_
_entity.id
_entity.type
_entity.pdbx_description
1 polymer ?
#
loop_
_entity_poly.entity_id
_entity_poly.type
_entity_poly.pdbx_seq_one_letter_code
_entity_poly.pdbx_strand_id
1 'polypeptide(L)'
;MSEQEQLMRRTNACRFATWELPVFTHPGDCKAAKQQKKHRRMADDLIIQYKAAYGPMNQNSSDTSRWHGINAPWPWDVNKGGNK
;
A
#
# COMPACT_ATOMS: atom_id res chain seq x y z
N MET A 1 9.57 5.51 -18.17
CA MET A 1 8.62 4.88 -17.22
C MET A 1 8.54 3.41 -17.55
N SER A 2 8.84 2.54 -16.58
CA SER A 2 8.66 1.10 -16.75
C SER A 2 7.16 0.75 -16.82
N GLU A 3 6.84 -0.43 -17.36
CA GLU A 3 5.46 -0.93 -17.37
C GLU A 3 4.89 -1.08 -15.95
N GLN A 4 5.72 -1.51 -15.00
CA GLN A 4 5.39 -1.57 -13.58
C GLN A 4 5.00 -0.20 -13.00
N GLU A 5 5.77 0.86 -13.30
CA GLU A 5 5.47 2.22 -12.86
C GLU A 5 4.18 2.75 -13.49
N GLN A 6 3.93 2.44 -14.76
CA GLN A 6 2.69 2.84 -15.44
C GLN A 6 1.47 2.18 -14.79
N LEU A 7 1.54 0.88 -14.52
CA LEU A 7 0.46 0.14 -13.87
C LEU A 7 0.21 0.67 -12.45
N MET A 8 1.27 0.95 -11.70
CA MET A 8 1.17 1.51 -10.36
C MET A 8 0.58 2.92 -10.37
N ARG A 9 1.00 3.80 -11.28
CA ARG A 9 0.41 5.14 -11.45
C ARG A 9 -1.06 5.09 -11.79
N ARG A 10 -1.47 4.22 -12.72
CA ARG A 10 -2.88 4.02 -13.08
C ARG A 10 -3.71 3.52 -11.90
N THR A 11 -3.16 2.58 -11.13
CA THR A 11 -3.80 2.07 -9.91
C THR A 11 -4.01 3.19 -8.89
N ASN A 12 -2.96 3.97 -8.63
CA ASN A 12 -3.02 5.07 -7.68
C ASN A 12 -4.00 6.17 -8.11
N ALA A 13 -4.06 6.49 -9.40
CA ALA A 13 -5.05 7.43 -9.92
C ALA A 13 -6.50 6.95 -9.70
N CYS A 14 -6.79 5.65 -9.94
CA CYS A 14 -8.12 5.10 -9.69
C CYS A 14 -8.48 5.07 -8.20
N ARG A 15 -7.50 4.77 -7.33
CA ARG A 15 -7.68 4.80 -5.87
C ARG A 15 -7.97 6.22 -5.37
N PHE A 16 -7.21 7.20 -5.86
CA PHE A 16 -7.43 8.61 -5.54
C PHE A 16 -8.84 9.04 -5.93
N ALA A 17 -9.26 8.75 -7.17
CA ALA A 17 -10.63 9.05 -7.62
C ALA A 17 -11.68 8.42 -6.69
N THR A 18 -11.48 7.16 -6.27
CA THR A 18 -12.40 6.48 -5.35
C THR A 18 -12.51 7.17 -3.98
N TRP A 19 -11.41 7.75 -3.47
CA TRP A 19 -11.36 8.44 -2.18
C TRP A 19 -11.93 9.87 -2.25
N GLU A 20 -11.61 10.61 -3.30
CA GLU A 20 -11.96 12.03 -3.42
C GLU A 20 -13.37 12.27 -3.94
N LEU A 21 -13.89 11.40 -4.82
CA LEU A 21 -15.23 11.57 -5.42
C LEU A 21 -16.32 11.83 -4.37
N PRO A 22 -16.41 11.10 -3.24
CA PRO A 22 -17.38 11.39 -2.18
C PRO A 22 -17.20 12.75 -1.50
N VAL A 23 -15.97 13.27 -1.42
CA VAL A 23 -15.67 14.52 -0.70
C VAL A 23 -16.23 15.73 -1.47
N PHE A 24 -16.15 15.69 -2.80
CA PHE A 24 -16.62 16.77 -3.67
C PHE A 24 -18.08 16.62 -4.11
N THR A 25 -18.80 15.59 -3.63
CA THR A 25 -20.15 15.26 -4.11
C THR A 25 -21.15 15.20 -2.96
N HIS A 26 -22.39 15.64 -3.22
CA HIS A 26 -23.45 15.61 -2.22
C HIS A 26 -23.88 14.16 -1.94
N PRO A 27 -24.29 13.78 -0.70
CA PRO A 27 -24.76 12.43 -0.33
C PRO A 27 -25.94 11.84 -1.13
N GLY A 28 -26.48 12.58 -2.11
CA GLY A 28 -27.54 12.14 -3.02
C GLY A 28 -27.14 12.11 -4.49
N ASP A 29 -25.87 12.36 -4.83
CA ASP A 29 -25.41 12.32 -6.21
C ASP A 29 -25.16 10.87 -6.69
N CYS A 30 -26.20 10.30 -7.29
CA CYS A 30 -26.15 8.96 -7.88
C CYS A 30 -25.08 8.82 -8.99
N LYS A 31 -24.73 9.91 -9.70
CA LYS A 31 -23.71 9.87 -10.75
C LYS A 31 -22.33 9.73 -10.14
N ALA A 32 -22.03 10.51 -9.10
CA ALA A 32 -20.81 10.40 -8.33
C ALA A 32 -20.62 9.00 -7.73
N ALA A 33 -21.66 8.46 -7.11
CA ALA A 33 -21.62 7.11 -6.54
C ALA A 33 -21.37 6.03 -7.61
N LYS A 34 -21.97 6.16 -8.80
CA LYS A 34 -21.71 5.24 -9.93
C LYS A 34 -20.27 5.34 -10.42
N GLN A 35 -19.74 6.55 -10.55
CA GLN A 35 -18.37 6.78 -11.00
C GLN A 35 -17.35 6.28 -9.97
N GLN A 36 -17.60 6.49 -8.68
CA GLN A 36 -16.78 5.94 -7.60
C GLN A 36 -16.73 4.40 -7.65
N LYS A 37 -17.88 3.74 -7.82
CA LYS A 37 -17.94 2.27 -7.98
C LYS A 37 -17.17 1.79 -9.20
N LYS A 38 -17.21 2.54 -10.31
CA LYS A 38 -16.44 2.24 -11.53
C LYS A 38 -14.93 2.31 -11.26
N HIS A 39 -14.45 3.39 -10.63
CA HIS A 39 -13.02 3.54 -10.31
C HIS A 39 -12.53 2.51 -9.31
N ARG A 40 -13.36 2.12 -8.34
CA ARG A 40 -13.05 1.02 -7.40
C ARG A 40 -12.76 -0.27 -8.15
N ARG A 41 -13.67 -0.69 -9.05
CA ARG A 41 -13.49 -1.90 -9.87
C ARG A 41 -12.23 -1.83 -10.73
N MET A 42 -12.00 -0.70 -11.39
CA MET A 42 -10.78 -0.49 -12.19
C MET A 42 -9.51 -0.60 -11.36
N ALA A 43 -9.51 -0.06 -10.13
CA ALA A 43 -8.36 -0.18 -9.24
C ALA A 43 -8.13 -1.65 -8.86
N ASP A 44 -9.17 -2.41 -8.53
CA ASP A 44 -9.06 -3.82 -8.17
C ASP A 44 -8.51 -4.67 -9.33
N ASP A 45 -8.99 -4.45 -10.56
CA ASP A 45 -8.51 -5.13 -11.76
C ASP A 45 -7.02 -4.84 -12.03
N LEU A 46 -6.62 -3.57 -11.91
CA LEU A 46 -5.22 -3.16 -12.09
C LEU A 46 -4.31 -3.74 -11.00
N ILE A 47 -4.80 -3.87 -9.76
CA ILE A 47 -4.05 -4.53 -8.68
C ILE A 47 -3.87 -6.01 -8.97
N ILE A 48 -4.89 -6.69 -9.50
CA ILE A 48 -4.79 -8.11 -9.89
C ILE A 48 -3.74 -8.27 -11.00
N GLN A 49 -3.79 -7.43 -12.03
CA GLN A 49 -2.80 -7.44 -13.12
C GLN A 49 -1.39 -7.17 -12.60
N TYR A 50 -1.23 -6.19 -11.70
CA TYR A 50 0.06 -5.89 -11.08
C TYR A 50 0.60 -7.09 -10.32
N LYS A 51 -0.24 -7.72 -9.49
CA LYS A 51 0.14 -8.85 -8.66
C LYS A 51 0.52 -10.07 -9.50
N ALA A 52 -0.20 -10.31 -10.59
CA ALA A 52 0.09 -11.41 -11.51
C ALA A 52 1.46 -11.23 -12.21
N ALA A 53 1.82 -9.99 -12.56
CA ALA A 53 3.06 -9.70 -13.30
C ALA A 53 4.28 -9.46 -12.40
N TYR A 54 4.11 -8.79 -11.26
CA TYR A 54 5.22 -8.26 -10.44
C TYR A 54 5.20 -8.72 -8.98
N GLY A 55 4.18 -9.47 -8.56
CA GLY A 55 4.04 -9.94 -7.19
C GLY A 55 3.34 -8.94 -6.24
N PRO A 56 3.37 -9.20 -4.91
CA PRO A 56 2.62 -8.42 -3.93
C PRO A 56 3.02 -6.93 -3.94
N MET A 57 2.03 -6.05 -4.14
CA MET A 57 2.24 -4.59 -4.18
C MET A 57 2.67 -4.00 -2.82
N ASN A 58 2.35 -4.67 -1.72
CA ASN A 58 2.87 -4.35 -0.38
C ASN A 58 3.64 -5.56 0.13
N GLN A 59 4.84 -5.35 0.66
CA GLN A 59 5.41 -6.33 1.58
C GLN A 59 4.48 -6.38 2.79
N ASN A 60 3.83 -7.53 3.02
CA ASN A 60 3.10 -7.72 4.24
C ASN A 60 4.13 -7.62 5.38
N SER A 61 3.96 -6.66 6.28
CA SER A 61 4.76 -6.50 7.51
C SER A 61 4.68 -7.72 8.44
N SER A 62 3.95 -8.76 8.06
CA SER A 62 3.94 -10.06 8.72
C SER A 62 5.22 -10.89 8.45
N ASP A 63 5.95 -10.63 7.37
CA ASP A 63 7.22 -11.35 7.07
C ASP A 63 8.44 -10.75 7.77
N THR A 64 8.33 -9.51 8.26
CA THR A 64 9.31 -8.94 9.19
C THR A 64 8.75 -9.09 10.59
N SER A 65 9.13 -10.19 11.24
CA SER A 65 8.95 -10.38 12.67
C SER A 65 9.26 -9.07 13.40
N ARG A 66 8.18 -8.41 13.82
CA ARG A 66 8.03 -7.03 14.28
C ARG A 66 8.98 -6.61 15.43
N TRP A 67 9.77 -7.56 15.93
CA TRP A 67 10.62 -7.45 17.11
C TRP A 67 12.09 -7.87 16.86
N HIS A 68 12.51 -8.17 15.63
CA HIS A 68 13.90 -8.62 15.37
C HIS A 68 14.97 -7.58 15.77
N GLY A 69 14.62 -6.29 15.81
CA GLY A 69 15.52 -5.23 16.29
C GLY A 69 15.45 -4.95 17.78
N ILE A 70 14.46 -5.49 18.51
CA ILE A 70 14.23 -5.16 19.92
C ILE A 70 15.01 -6.09 20.85
N ASN A 71 15.36 -7.29 20.37
CA ASN A 71 16.25 -8.22 21.08
C ASN A 71 17.72 -8.08 20.67
N ALA A 72 18.05 -7.17 19.75
CA ALA A 72 19.44 -6.92 19.41
C ALA A 72 20.11 -6.12 20.56
N PRO A 73 21.29 -6.52 21.04
CA PRO A 73 22.00 -5.74 22.04
C PRO A 73 22.28 -4.35 21.48
N TRP A 74 22.12 -3.32 22.32
CA TRP A 74 22.42 -1.97 21.90
C TRP A 74 23.92 -1.84 21.57
N PRO A 75 24.32 -0.95 20.63
CA PRO A 75 25.72 -0.77 20.24
C PRO A 75 26.68 -0.40 21.38
N TRP A 76 26.16 0.06 22.53
CA TRP A 76 26.91 0.39 23.75
C TRP A 76 26.83 -0.70 24.84
N ASP A 77 26.02 -1.74 24.64
CA ASP A 77 25.88 -2.86 25.59
C ASP A 77 27.05 -3.86 25.48
N VAL A 78 27.77 -3.84 24.36
CA VAL A 78 28.98 -4.67 24.11
C VAL A 78 30.13 -4.40 25.08
N ASN A 79 30.06 -3.35 25.89
CA ASN A 79 31.12 -2.98 26.83
C ASN A 79 30.84 -3.39 28.30
N LYS A 80 29.73 -4.10 28.57
CA LYS A 80 29.42 -4.62 29.91
C LYS A 80 29.55 -6.13 29.96
N GLY A 81 30.79 -6.60 29.95
CA GLY A 81 31.11 -8.02 30.14
C GLY A 81 32.59 -8.36 30.23
N GLY A 82 33.45 -7.38 30.52
CA GLY A 82 34.79 -7.63 31.01
C GLY A 82 34.84 -7.38 32.52
N ASN A 83 35.11 -8.44 33.29
CA ASN A 83 35.48 -8.46 34.71
C ASN A 83 34.34 -8.45 35.76
N LYS A 84 33.79 -9.63 36.06
CA LYS A 84 34.03 -10.42 37.29
C LYS A 84 33.13 -11.65 37.33
#